data_AF-A0A352X834-F1
#
_entry.id   AF-A0A352X834-F1
#
_cell.length_a   1.000
_cell.length_b   1.000
_cell.length_c   1.000
_cell.angle_alpha   90.00
_cell.angle_beta   90.00
_cell.angle_gamma   90.00
#
_symmetry.space_group_name_H-M   'P 1'
#
loop_
_entity.id
_entity.type
_entity.pdbx_description
1 polymer ?
#
loop_
_entity_poly.entity_id
_entity_poly.type
_entity_poly.pdbx_seq_one_letter_code
_entity_poly.pdbx_strand_id
1 'polypeptide(L)'
;MNVFETGWQAIEDIFTADKLEFRDAIAFRKGSSIALFSDGEIVRAKLINLGIQFRNKSNALVMAISQERDSRISIIAQLHPAGSDRYLPADIKLVLLSESGEHLQEAQSRGMDLWIQLRQFRVQPGTNFSLQVILDEIGITEAFTI
;
A
#
# COMPACT_ATOMS: atom_id res chain seq x y z
N MET A 1 14.97 17.52 10.87
CA MET A 1 15.36 16.28 11.58
C MET A 1 14.22 15.30 11.33
N ASN A 2 14.40 14.36 10.41
CA ASN A 2 13.34 13.46 9.95
C ASN A 2 13.18 12.31 10.94
N VAL A 3 12.40 12.54 11.99
CA VAL A 3 12.05 11.51 12.98
C VAL A 3 10.84 10.77 12.42
N PHE A 4 11.08 9.71 11.66
CA PHE A 4 10.02 8.80 11.23
C PHE A 4 10.29 7.43 11.83
N GLU A 5 9.23 6.80 12.32
CA GLU A 5 9.26 5.49 12.96
C GLU A 5 9.88 4.41 12.05
N THR A 6 10.42 3.37 12.69
CA THR A 6 11.08 2.22 12.06
C THR A 6 10.16 1.56 11.02
N GLY A 7 10.61 1.47 9.75
CA GLY A 7 9.94 0.68 8.69
C GLY A 7 9.64 1.40 7.37
N TRP A 8 9.72 2.74 7.34
CA TRP A 8 9.61 3.51 6.10
C TRP A 8 10.91 3.47 5.30
N GLN A 9 10.82 3.16 4.01
CA GLN A 9 11.97 3.14 3.09
C GLN A 9 11.63 3.94 1.81
N ALA A 10 12.65 4.35 1.05
CA ALA A 10 12.42 4.94 -0.26
C ALA A 10 11.71 3.92 -1.15
N ILE A 11 10.81 4.39 -2.00
CA ILE A 11 10.08 3.50 -2.92
C ILE A 11 11.08 2.70 -3.81
N GLU A 12 12.18 3.32 -4.18
CA GLU A 12 13.27 2.73 -4.97
C GLU A 12 14.00 1.58 -4.25
N ASP A 13 14.12 1.64 -2.92
CA ASP A 13 14.78 0.63 -2.09
C ASP A 13 13.89 -0.60 -1.86
N ILE A 14 12.56 -0.42 -1.94
CA ILE A 14 11.60 -1.54 -1.95
C ILE A 14 11.60 -2.23 -3.31
N PHE A 15 11.95 -1.51 -4.38
CA PHE A 15 11.86 -1.98 -5.76
C PHE A 15 13.22 -2.22 -6.44
N THR A 16 14.31 -2.33 -5.67
CA THR A 16 15.63 -2.71 -6.20
C THR A 16 15.71 -4.22 -6.44
N ALA A 17 16.40 -4.58 -7.52
CA ALA A 17 16.29 -5.87 -8.22
C ALA A 17 16.83 -7.11 -7.48
N ASP A 18 17.15 -7.03 -6.19
CA ASP A 18 17.80 -8.12 -5.44
C ASP A 18 17.10 -8.52 -4.13
N LYS A 19 15.89 -8.00 -3.86
CA LYS A 19 14.92 -8.65 -2.94
C LYS A 19 13.89 -9.42 -3.78
N LEU A 20 14.32 -10.63 -4.11
CA LEU A 20 13.85 -11.50 -5.17
C LEU A 20 12.44 -12.10 -4.95
N GLU A 21 11.34 -11.33 -4.93
CA GLU A 21 9.97 -11.89 -5.10
C GLU A 21 8.99 -11.01 -5.91
N PHE A 22 9.30 -9.74 -6.19
CA PHE A 22 8.38 -8.83 -6.93
C PHE A 22 8.73 -8.65 -8.42
N ARG A 23 9.35 -9.66 -9.07
CA ARG A 23 9.92 -9.50 -10.42
C ARG A 23 8.89 -9.14 -11.50
N ASP A 24 7.64 -9.57 -11.36
CA ASP A 24 6.64 -9.40 -12.42
C ASP A 24 5.77 -8.14 -12.31
N ALA A 25 5.73 -7.48 -11.14
CA ALA A 25 5.03 -6.19 -10.99
C ALA A 25 5.79 -5.03 -11.66
N ILE A 26 7.09 -5.21 -11.89
CA ILE A 26 8.03 -4.16 -12.27
C ILE A 26 8.23 -4.05 -13.79
N ALA A 27 7.97 -5.10 -14.56
CA ALA A 27 8.03 -5.02 -16.03
C ALA A 27 7.02 -4.00 -16.61
N PHE A 28 6.04 -3.56 -15.82
CA PHE A 28 5.06 -2.52 -16.16
C PHE A 28 5.55 -1.08 -15.89
N ARG A 29 6.86 -0.86 -15.63
CA ARG A 29 7.52 0.46 -15.44
C ARG A 29 7.35 1.48 -16.60
N LYS A 30 6.51 1.23 -17.61
CA LYS A 30 6.12 2.21 -18.63
C LYS A 30 4.67 2.70 -18.55
N GLY A 31 3.83 2.22 -17.63
CA GLY A 31 2.40 2.51 -17.71
C GLY A 31 1.58 2.71 -16.44
N SER A 32 2.10 2.50 -15.22
CA SER A 32 1.22 2.51 -14.04
C SER A 32 1.91 2.91 -12.73
N SER A 33 1.17 3.75 -11.98
CA SER A 33 1.35 4.23 -10.60
C SER A 33 2.63 4.95 -10.19
N ILE A 34 3.83 4.54 -10.61
CA ILE A 34 5.07 5.30 -10.28
C ILE A 34 5.10 6.63 -11.03
N ALA A 35 4.54 6.68 -12.24
CA ALA A 35 4.38 7.91 -13.02
C ALA A 35 3.28 8.85 -12.49
N LEU A 36 2.55 8.49 -11.42
CA LEU A 36 1.59 9.39 -10.77
C LEU A 36 2.26 10.35 -9.79
N PHE A 37 3.50 10.07 -9.37
CA PHE A 37 4.24 10.95 -8.49
C PHE A 37 5.13 11.85 -9.34
N SER A 38 4.89 13.16 -9.29
CA SER A 38 5.68 14.12 -10.05
C SER A 38 7.10 14.26 -9.48
N ASP A 39 8.04 14.61 -10.35
CA ASP A 39 9.43 14.87 -10.00
C ASP A 39 9.51 15.91 -8.86
N GLY A 40 10.00 15.49 -7.68
CA GLY A 40 10.06 16.31 -6.46
C GLY A 40 9.13 15.88 -5.31
N GLU A 41 8.24 14.92 -5.51
CA GLU A 41 7.44 14.33 -4.42
C GLU A 41 8.25 13.28 -3.65
N ILE A 42 8.35 13.41 -2.33
CA ILE A 42 9.02 12.40 -1.49
C ILE A 42 8.11 11.17 -1.40
N VAL A 43 8.27 10.25 -2.36
CA VAL A 43 7.53 8.99 -2.39
C VAL A 43 8.20 7.98 -1.45
N ARG A 44 7.56 7.74 -0.30
CA ARG A 44 8.01 6.70 0.64
C ARG A 44 7.04 5.56 0.61
N ALA A 45 7.57 4.34 0.53
CA ALA A 45 6.78 3.13 0.61
C ALA A 45 7.07 2.40 1.93
N LYS A 46 6.02 1.84 2.53
CA LYS A 46 6.13 0.84 3.58
C LYS A 46 5.63 -0.47 2.99
N LEU A 47 6.53 -1.44 2.84
CA LEU A 47 6.17 -2.81 2.48
C LEU A 47 5.76 -3.54 3.75
N ILE A 48 4.50 -3.95 3.81
CA ILE A 48 4.02 -4.79 4.92
C ILE A 48 3.78 -6.18 4.35
N ASN A 49 4.67 -7.11 4.71
CA ASN A 49 4.48 -8.52 4.42
C ASN A 49 3.51 -9.08 5.46
N LEU A 50 2.31 -9.41 5.02
CA LEU A 50 1.26 -9.95 5.89
C LEU A 50 1.55 -11.39 6.36
N GLY A 51 2.69 -11.97 5.99
CA GLY A 51 3.16 -13.26 6.46
C GLY A 51 2.27 -14.42 6.00
N ILE A 52 2.70 -15.63 6.31
CA ILE A 52 2.27 -16.92 5.74
C ILE A 52 0.78 -17.29 6.05
N GLN A 53 0.01 -16.44 6.74
CA GLN A 53 -1.25 -16.86 7.36
C GLN A 53 -2.53 -16.47 6.62
N PHE A 54 -2.46 -15.90 5.41
CA PHE A 54 -3.60 -15.90 4.50
C PHE A 54 -3.53 -17.09 3.54
N ARG A 55 -3.88 -18.28 4.04
CA ARG A 55 -3.94 -19.54 3.26
C ARG A 55 -2.68 -19.79 2.39
N ASN A 56 -1.47 -19.53 2.91
CA ASN A 56 -0.19 -19.64 2.21
C ASN A 56 0.06 -18.64 1.05
N LYS A 57 -0.74 -17.58 0.96
CA LYS A 57 -0.52 -16.50 -0.01
C LYS A 57 0.03 -15.26 0.67
N SER A 58 1.21 -14.84 0.25
CA SER A 58 1.82 -13.60 0.73
C SER A 58 1.18 -12.43 -0.02
N ASN A 59 0.89 -11.33 0.69
CA ASN A 59 0.44 -10.09 0.09
C ASN A 59 1.28 -8.93 0.63
N ALA A 60 1.40 -7.88 -0.18
CA ALA A 60 2.20 -6.70 0.10
C ALA A 60 1.31 -5.46 0.10
N LEU A 61 1.21 -4.81 1.25
CA LEU A 61 0.69 -3.45 1.30
C LEU A 61 1.80 -2.48 0.90
N VAL A 62 1.49 -1.58 -0.04
CA VAL A 62 2.35 -0.48 -0.46
C VAL A 62 1.58 0.81 -0.25
N MET A 63 2.08 1.67 0.63
CA MET A 63 1.55 3.01 0.83
C MET A 63 2.57 4.02 0.34
N ALA A 64 2.18 4.90 -0.56
CA ALA A 64 2.97 6.04 -1.01
C ALA A 64 2.35 7.35 -0.48
N ILE A 65 3.21 8.26 -0.04
CA ILE A 65 2.81 9.59 0.44
C ILE A 65 3.50 10.67 -0.39
N SER A 66 2.85 11.83 -0.55
CA SER A 66 3.47 13.04 -1.12
C SER A 66 2.95 14.30 -0.43
N GLN A 67 3.83 15.29 -0.24
CA GLN A 67 3.44 16.58 0.35
C GLN A 67 2.87 17.49 -0.72
N GLU A 68 1.64 17.96 -0.54
CA GLU A 68 1.02 18.94 -1.42
C GLU A 68 1.41 20.38 -1.04
N ARG A 69 1.23 21.32 -1.97
CA ARG A 69 1.59 22.74 -1.77
C ARG A 69 0.83 23.41 -0.62
N ASP A 70 -0.33 22.89 -0.26
CA ASP A 70 -1.17 23.38 0.84
C ASP A 70 -0.86 22.73 2.19
N SER A 71 0.28 22.04 2.30
CA SER A 71 0.74 21.30 3.48
C SER A 71 -0.07 20.05 3.83
N ARG A 72 -1.08 19.67 3.03
CA ARG A 72 -1.71 18.35 3.16
C ARG A 72 -0.80 17.26 2.61
N ILE A 73 -1.02 16.05 3.09
CA ILE A 73 -0.28 14.88 2.65
C ILE A 73 -1.25 14.02 1.85
N SER A 74 -0.91 13.84 0.57
CA SER A 74 -1.59 12.96 -0.35
C SER A 74 -1.11 11.53 -0.10
N ILE A 75 -2.05 10.58 -0.07
CA ILE A 75 -1.79 9.17 0.20
C ILE A 75 -2.41 8.31 -0.90
N ILE A 76 -1.59 7.38 -1.41
CA ILE A 76 -1.99 6.30 -2.29
C ILE A 76 -1.69 4.98 -1.58
N ALA A 77 -2.71 4.16 -1.37
CA ALA A 77 -2.58 2.84 -0.76
C ALA A 77 -2.97 1.76 -1.75
N GLN A 78 -2.07 0.79 -1.94
CA GLN A 78 -2.22 -0.31 -2.86
C GLN A 78 -1.94 -1.64 -2.17
N LEU A 79 -2.66 -2.67 -2.56
CA LEU A 79 -2.39 -4.05 -2.19
C LEU A 79 -1.91 -4.81 -3.42
N HIS A 80 -0.76 -5.46 -3.31
CA HIS A 80 -0.14 -6.27 -4.35
C HIS A 80 -0.06 -7.73 -3.88
N PRO A 81 -0.10 -8.71 -4.79
CA PRO A 81 0.32 -10.06 -4.47
C PRO A 81 1.82 -10.05 -4.12
N ALA A 82 2.24 -10.95 -3.24
CA ALA A 82 3.65 -11.15 -2.88
C ALA A 82 4.03 -12.63 -2.98
N GLY A 83 5.33 -12.93 -3.02
CA GLY A 83 5.80 -14.29 -3.31
C GLY A 83 5.67 -14.63 -4.79
N SER A 84 5.33 -15.89 -5.08
CA SER A 84 5.21 -16.39 -6.45
C SER A 84 3.83 -16.13 -7.10
N ASP A 85 2.89 -15.54 -6.36
CA ASP A 85 1.55 -15.29 -6.87
C ASP A 85 1.50 -14.09 -7.81
N ARG A 86 0.85 -14.27 -8.96
CA ARG A 86 0.71 -13.21 -9.98
C ARG A 86 -0.50 -12.31 -9.74
N TYR A 87 -1.56 -12.83 -9.14
CA TYR A 87 -2.83 -12.14 -8.97
C TYR A 87 -3.25 -12.19 -7.51
N LEU A 88 -3.94 -11.14 -7.08
CA LEU A 88 -4.61 -11.13 -5.78
C LEU A 88 -5.72 -12.21 -5.75
N PRO A 89 -5.97 -12.82 -4.57
CA PRO A 89 -7.14 -13.67 -4.37
C PRO A 89 -8.43 -12.96 -4.76
N ALA A 90 -9.46 -13.73 -5.12
CA ALA A 90 -10.80 -13.17 -5.23
C ALA A 90 -11.27 -12.69 -3.85
N ASP A 91 -12.06 -11.62 -3.81
CA ASP A 91 -12.70 -11.09 -2.61
C ASP A 91 -11.78 -10.54 -1.52
N ILE A 92 -10.46 -10.51 -1.73
CA ILE A 92 -9.57 -9.75 -0.85
C ILE A 92 -9.90 -8.26 -0.95
N LYS A 93 -10.01 -7.61 0.20
CA LYS A 93 -10.33 -6.20 0.35
C LYS A 93 -9.18 -5.43 0.95
N LEU A 94 -8.97 -4.22 0.47
CA LEU A 94 -8.20 -3.18 1.12
C LEU A 94 -9.16 -2.11 1.61
N VAL A 95 -9.13 -1.81 2.89
CA VAL A 95 -10.09 -0.95 3.58
C VAL A 95 -9.34 0.18 4.30
N LEU A 96 -9.83 1.41 4.17
CA LEU A 96 -9.41 2.56 4.95
C LEU A 96 -10.38 2.78 6.09
N LEU A 97 -9.83 2.84 7.31
CA LEU A 97 -10.54 3.12 8.53
C LEU A 97 -10.10 4.47 9.11
N SER A 98 -11.05 5.24 9.65
CA SER A 98 -10.74 6.42 10.46
C SER A 98 -10.06 6.04 11.78
N GLU A 99 -9.59 7.03 12.54
CA GLU A 99 -9.10 6.83 13.91
C GLU A 99 -10.13 6.13 14.84
N SER A 100 -11.42 6.41 14.66
CA SER A 100 -12.49 5.77 15.43
C SER A 100 -12.86 4.37 14.94
N GLY A 101 -12.19 3.87 13.89
CA GLY A 101 -12.50 2.59 13.25
C GLY A 101 -13.67 2.66 12.26
N GLU A 102 -14.12 3.85 11.89
CA GLU A 102 -15.17 4.02 10.87
C GLU A 102 -14.66 3.62 9.49
N HIS A 103 -15.42 2.82 8.75
CA HIS A 103 -15.09 2.45 7.39
C HIS A 103 -15.31 3.63 6.44
N LEU A 104 -14.21 4.19 5.92
CA LEU A 104 -14.22 5.35 5.03
C LEU A 104 -14.22 4.95 3.54
N GLN A 105 -13.49 3.90 3.18
CA GLN A 105 -13.33 3.47 1.80
C GLN A 105 -12.83 2.03 1.67
N GLU A 106 -13.24 1.32 0.62
CA GLU A 106 -12.65 0.03 0.25
C GLU A 106 -12.34 -0.11 -1.25
N ALA A 107 -11.46 -1.06 -1.55
CA ALA A 107 -11.28 -1.66 -2.87
C ALA A 107 -11.28 -3.19 -2.70
N GLN A 108 -11.87 -3.92 -3.65
CA GLN A 108 -11.99 -5.38 -3.62
C GLN A 108 -11.44 -5.99 -4.91
N SER A 109 -10.65 -7.06 -4.78
CA SER A 109 -10.14 -7.86 -5.90
C SER A 109 -11.21 -8.81 -6.45
N ARG A 110 -11.15 -9.04 -7.75
CA ARG A 110 -12.01 -9.97 -8.50
C ARG A 110 -11.28 -11.29 -8.83
N GLY A 111 -10.09 -11.51 -8.27
CA GLY A 111 -9.29 -12.73 -8.41
C GLY A 111 -8.33 -12.76 -9.60
N MET A 112 -8.34 -11.73 -10.45
CA MET A 112 -7.41 -11.55 -11.57
C MET A 112 -6.76 -10.16 -11.57
N ASP A 113 -6.93 -9.43 -10.48
CA ASP A 113 -6.32 -8.11 -10.33
C ASP A 113 -4.85 -8.29 -9.94
N LEU A 114 -3.96 -7.65 -10.70
CA LEU A 114 -2.52 -7.61 -10.41
C LEU A 114 -2.22 -6.76 -9.17
N TRP A 115 -3.12 -5.83 -8.83
CA TRP A 115 -3.17 -5.05 -7.59
C TRP A 115 -4.56 -4.42 -7.46
N ILE A 116 -4.93 -4.03 -6.25
CA ILE A 116 -6.08 -3.15 -5.99
C ILE A 116 -5.59 -1.87 -5.30
N GLN A 117 -6.32 -0.78 -5.48
CA GLN A 117 -5.93 0.53 -4.98
C GLN A 117 -7.14 1.28 -4.43
N LEU A 118 -6.96 1.94 -3.30
CA LEU A 118 -7.88 2.97 -2.85
C LEU A 118 -7.74 4.22 -3.73
N ARG A 119 -8.86 4.86 -4.07
CA ARG A 119 -8.87 6.27 -4.48
C ARG A 119 -7.96 7.08 -3.56
N GLN A 120 -7.12 7.91 -4.16
CA GLN A 120 -6.19 8.78 -3.46
C GLN A 120 -6.96 9.67 -2.47
N PHE A 121 -6.43 9.82 -1.26
CA PHE A 121 -7.00 10.66 -0.22
C PHE A 121 -5.94 11.62 0.34
N ARG A 122 -6.40 12.67 1.01
CA ARG A 122 -5.55 13.73 1.59
C ARG A 122 -5.80 13.83 3.08
N VAL A 123 -4.73 13.92 3.85
CA VAL A 123 -4.79 14.08 5.30
C VAL A 123 -3.94 15.27 5.76
N GLN A 124 -4.17 15.73 6.97
CA GLN A 124 -3.27 16.70 7.62
C GLN A 124 -2.13 15.97 8.32
N PRO A 125 -0.96 16.60 8.51
CA PRO A 125 0.03 16.10 9.46
C PRO A 125 -0.59 15.89 10.85
N GLY A 126 -0.23 14.80 11.51
CA GLY A 126 -0.79 14.30 12.76
C GLY A 126 -2.05 13.44 12.61
N THR A 127 -2.56 13.20 11.39
CA THR A 127 -3.79 12.42 11.21
C THR A 127 -3.53 10.94 11.45
N ASN A 128 -4.37 10.33 12.30
CA ASN A 128 -4.40 8.90 12.55
C ASN A 128 -5.43 8.22 11.62
N PHE A 129 -5.03 7.10 11.03
CA PHE A 129 -5.94 6.21 10.30
C PHE A 129 -5.38 4.79 10.32
N SER A 130 -6.18 3.82 9.85
CA SER A 130 -5.71 2.45 9.67
C SER A 130 -6.04 1.94 8.28
N LEU A 131 -5.17 1.08 7.75
CA LEU A 131 -5.48 0.26 6.60
C LEU A 131 -5.70 -1.17 7.06
N GLN A 132 -6.81 -1.76 6.62
CA GLN A 132 -7.17 -3.13 6.92
C GLN A 132 -7.22 -3.95 5.63
N VAL A 133 -6.61 -5.13 5.64
CA VAL A 133 -6.69 -6.12 4.57
C VAL A 133 -7.54 -7.28 5.06
N ILE A 134 -8.60 -7.60 4.32
CA ILE A 134 -9.60 -8.63 4.70
C ILE A 134 -9.72 -9.65 3.58
N LEU A 135 -9.71 -10.94 3.90
CA LEU A 135 -10.10 -12.02 3.00
C LEU A 135 -10.83 -13.10 3.81
N ASP A 136 -12.00 -13.52 3.34
CA ASP A 136 -12.93 -14.34 4.11
C ASP A 136 -13.23 -13.71 5.49
N GLU A 137 -12.96 -14.42 6.59
CA GLU A 137 -13.18 -13.98 7.98
C GLU A 137 -11.91 -13.46 8.66
N ILE A 138 -10.78 -13.43 7.95
CA ILE A 138 -9.49 -13.00 8.50
C ILE A 138 -9.26 -11.56 8.07
N GLY A 139 -8.82 -10.72 9.01
CA GLY A 139 -8.45 -9.33 8.76
C GLY A 139 -7.17 -8.95 9.49
N ILE A 140 -6.25 -8.27 8.79
CA ILE A 140 -5.05 -7.67 9.39
C ILE A 140 -5.17 -6.16 9.27
N THR A 141 -4.91 -5.45 10.37
CA THR A 141 -5.02 -3.99 10.44
C THR A 141 -3.68 -3.38 10.79
N GLU A 142 -3.27 -2.38 10.02
CA GLU A 142 -2.06 -1.60 10.21
C GLU A 142 -2.43 -0.15 10.47
N ALA A 143 -2.00 0.38 11.62
CA ALA A 143 -2.26 1.75 12.03
C ALA A 143 -1.14 2.68 11.54
N PHE A 144 -1.52 3.91 11.20
CA PHE A 144 -0.63 4.94 10.69
C PHE A 144 -0.92 6.28 11.37
N THR A 145 0.16 6.97 11.70
CA THR A 145 0.17 8.39 12.07
C THR A 145 1.10 9.09 11.08
N ILE A 146 0.58 10.08 10.37
CA ILE A 146 1.29 10.79 9.29
C ILE A 146 1.88 12.10 9.79
#